data_AF-A0A439JPB8-F1
#
_entry.id   AF-A0A439JPB8-F1
#
_cell.length_a   1.000
_cell.length_b   1.000
_cell.length_c   1.000
_cell.angle_alpha   90.00
_cell.angle_beta   90.00
_cell.angle_gamma   90.00
#
_symmetry.space_group_name_H-M   'P 1'
#
loop_
_entity.id
_entity.type
_entity.pdbx_description
1 polymer ?
#
loop_
_entity_poly.entity_id
_entity_poly.type
_entity_poly.pdbx_seq_one_letter_code
_entity_poly.pdbx_strand_id
1 'polypeptide(L)'
;MEDKNDLDFDALVAFIRKEIDEYDYPALMKDRTDLVGVPLAEEVVIADLARFRAALVKPYWIDVDRRDTLADMESETPVVERCTVVTDDRDGYLLAYEPQKQEFLLVYRTGERCVSIGVRGDAVGCYLAM
;
A
#
# COMPACT_ATOMS: atom_id res chain seq x y z
N MET A 1 12.36 -26.66 0.94
CA MET A 1 11.20 -25.87 1.38
C MET A 1 11.82 -24.62 1.98
N GLU A 2 12.15 -23.64 1.13
CA GLU A 2 12.86 -22.43 1.56
C GLU A 2 11.95 -21.61 2.47
N ASP A 3 12.52 -21.10 3.56
CA ASP A 3 11.83 -20.32 4.57
C ASP A 3 11.15 -19.12 3.93
N LYS A 4 9.81 -19.12 3.92
CA LYS A 4 8.94 -18.04 3.42
C LYS A 4 9.02 -16.74 4.26
N ASN A 5 10.07 -16.57 5.06
CA ASN A 5 10.21 -15.53 6.08
C ASN A 5 11.45 -14.64 5.89
N ASP A 6 12.28 -14.85 4.87
CA ASP A 6 13.53 -14.11 4.69
C ASP A 6 13.33 -12.78 3.92
N LEU A 7 12.25 -12.05 4.24
CA LEU A 7 12.04 -10.71 3.70
C LEU A 7 12.94 -9.74 4.46
N ASP A 8 13.87 -9.12 3.76
CA ASP A 8 14.70 -8.05 4.32
C ASP A 8 13.86 -6.78 4.50
N PHE A 9 13.45 -6.53 5.74
CA PHE A 9 12.66 -5.36 6.12
C PHE A 9 13.43 -4.05 5.96
N ASP A 10 14.75 -4.05 6.14
CA ASP A 10 15.55 -2.84 5.99
C ASP A 10 15.66 -2.48 4.50
N ALA A 11 15.85 -3.47 3.64
CA ALA A 11 15.82 -3.27 2.19
C ALA A 11 14.43 -2.79 1.71
N LEU A 12 13.34 -3.36 2.23
CA LEU A 12 11.98 -2.94 1.89
C LEU A 12 11.72 -1.48 2.29
N VAL A 13 12.09 -1.08 3.51
CA VAL A 13 11.93 0.31 3.97
C VAL A 13 12.82 1.27 3.19
N ALA A 14 14.04 0.87 2.86
CA ALA A 14 14.94 1.68 2.02
C ALA A 14 14.37 1.88 0.60
N PHE A 15 13.78 0.82 0.02
CA PHE A 15 13.10 0.90 -1.26
C PHE A 15 11.93 1.89 -1.22
N ILE A 16 11.04 1.80 -0.23
CA ILE A 16 9.90 2.72 -0.10
C ILE A 16 10.37 4.16 0.08
N ARG A 17 11.40 4.41 0.90
CA ARG A 17 11.97 5.76 1.07
C ARG A 17 12.46 6.34 -0.25
N LYS A 18 13.13 5.51 -1.05
CA LYS A 18 13.58 5.90 -2.39
C LYS A 18 12.40 6.24 -3.30
N GLU A 19 11.33 5.44 -3.31
CA GLU A 19 10.13 5.75 -4.09
C GLU A 19 9.50 7.09 -3.69
N ILE A 20 9.44 7.40 -2.38
CA ILE A 20 8.96 8.70 -1.89
C ILE A 20 9.88 9.83 -2.35
N ASP A 21 11.21 9.65 -2.27
CA ASP A 21 12.22 10.66 -2.63
C ASP A 21 12.25 10.94 -4.15
N GLU A 22 11.96 9.94 -4.98
CA GLU A 22 12.01 10.03 -6.45
C GLU A 22 10.64 10.34 -7.08
N TYR A 23 9.58 10.51 -6.28
CA TYR A 23 8.24 10.77 -6.79
C TYR A 23 8.11 12.16 -7.42
N ASP A 24 8.00 12.23 -8.74
CA ASP A 24 7.86 13.46 -9.52
C ASP A 24 6.41 13.67 -9.99
N TYR A 25 5.60 14.26 -9.11
CA TYR A 25 4.19 14.55 -9.41
C TYR A 25 4.02 15.49 -10.62
N PRO A 26 4.77 16.60 -10.76
CA PRO A 26 4.70 17.45 -11.94
C PRO A 26 4.97 16.71 -13.24
N ALA A 27 5.96 15.82 -13.28
CA ALA A 27 6.24 15.01 -14.47
C ALA A 27 5.09 14.04 -14.79
N LEU A 28 4.45 13.44 -13.79
CA LEU A 28 3.30 12.55 -13.98
C LEU A 28 2.07 13.28 -14.54
N MET A 29 1.90 14.56 -14.21
CA MET A 29 0.79 15.38 -14.69
C MET A 29 1.06 16.04 -16.05
N LYS A 30 2.32 16.10 -16.46
CA LYS A 30 2.72 16.68 -17.74
C LYS A 30 2.10 15.88 -18.89
N ASP A 31 1.36 16.58 -19.76
CA ASP A 31 0.77 16.05 -21.00
C ASP A 31 -0.35 14.99 -20.82
N ARG A 32 -0.91 14.85 -19.61
CA ARG A 32 -2.02 13.94 -19.34
C ARG A 32 -3.39 14.53 -19.67
N THR A 33 -3.77 14.51 -20.94
CA THR A 33 -5.11 14.93 -21.41
C THR A 33 -6.18 13.85 -21.26
N ASP A 34 -5.78 12.63 -20.88
CA ASP A 34 -6.61 11.44 -20.72
C ASP A 34 -7.15 11.24 -19.30
N LEU A 35 -6.82 12.13 -18.36
CA LEU A 35 -7.22 12.00 -16.97
C LEU A 35 -8.70 12.30 -16.76
N VAL A 36 -9.32 11.49 -15.90
CA VAL A 36 -10.66 11.74 -15.37
C VAL A 36 -10.53 12.38 -14.00
N GLY A 37 -11.24 13.49 -13.80
CA GLY A 37 -11.23 14.26 -12.54
C GLY A 37 -10.35 15.50 -12.60
N VAL A 38 -10.12 16.11 -11.43
CA VAL A 38 -9.25 17.28 -11.25
C VAL A 38 -8.01 16.82 -10.51
N PRO A 39 -6.79 17.07 -11.04
CA PRO A 39 -5.56 16.77 -10.32
C PRO A 39 -5.52 17.43 -8.94
N LEU A 40 -4.93 16.74 -7.97
CA LEU A 40 -4.66 17.32 -6.66
C LEU A 40 -3.63 18.46 -6.81
N ALA A 41 -3.70 19.42 -5.88
CA ALA A 41 -2.67 20.44 -5.79
C ALA A 41 -1.34 19.81 -5.37
N GLU A 42 -0.22 20.28 -5.93
CA GLU A 42 1.11 19.73 -5.67
C GLU A 42 1.47 19.79 -4.19
N GLU A 43 1.05 20.85 -3.49
CA GLU A 43 1.31 21.03 -2.05
C GLU A 43 0.62 19.95 -1.21
N VAL A 44 -0.54 19.45 -1.64
CA VAL A 44 -1.26 18.35 -0.99
C VAL A 44 -0.47 17.06 -1.14
N VAL A 45 -0.01 16.76 -2.37
CA VAL A 45 0.80 15.56 -2.65
C VAL A 45 2.11 15.59 -1.84
N ILE A 46 2.80 16.73 -1.80
CA ILE A 46 4.02 16.89 -1.00
C ILE A 46 3.75 16.66 0.50
N ALA A 47 2.64 17.19 1.02
CA ALA A 47 2.25 16.99 2.41
C ALA A 47 1.96 15.51 2.71
N ASP A 48 1.28 14.80 1.80
CA ASP A 48 0.98 13.38 1.97
C ASP A 48 2.22 12.50 1.83
N LEU A 49 3.19 12.83 0.96
CA LEU A 49 4.49 12.14 0.92
C LEU A 49 5.29 12.32 2.22
N ALA A 50 5.22 13.52 2.83
CA ALA A 50 5.83 13.75 4.14
C ALA A 50 5.13 12.93 5.24
N ARG A 51 3.80 12.84 5.20
CA ARG A 51 3.01 11.96 6.10
C ARG A 51 3.37 10.49 5.90
N PHE A 52 3.51 10.04 4.65
CA PHE A 52 3.92 8.68 4.33
C PHE A 52 5.25 8.35 5.00
N ARG A 53 6.26 9.21 4.82
CA ARG A 53 7.57 9.00 5.44
C ARG A 53 7.50 8.92 6.97
N ALA A 54 6.65 9.72 7.61
CA ALA A 54 6.45 9.71 9.06
C ALA A 54 5.64 8.51 9.56
N ALA A 55 4.77 7.96 8.71
CA ALA A 55 3.91 6.81 9.02
C ALA A 55 4.61 5.45 8.85
N LEU A 56 5.83 5.42 8.30
CA LEU A 56 6.62 4.19 8.19
C LEU A 56 6.85 3.57 9.57
N VAL A 57 6.44 2.32 9.72
CA VAL A 57 6.65 1.54 10.94
C VAL A 57 7.77 0.53 10.74
N LYS A 58 8.25 -0.09 11.84
CA LYS A 58 9.03 -1.32 11.72
C LYS A 58 8.13 -2.38 11.07
N PRO A 59 8.50 -2.95 9.91
CA PRO A 59 7.58 -3.84 9.23
C PRO A 59 7.25 -5.08 10.06
N TYR A 60 6.03 -5.58 9.92
CA TYR A 60 5.57 -6.78 10.62
C TYR A 60 4.54 -7.54 9.79
N TRP A 61 4.50 -8.85 10.00
CA TRP A 61 3.63 -9.73 9.23
C TRP A 61 2.18 -9.72 9.73
N ILE A 62 1.24 -9.74 8.78
CA ILE A 62 -0.19 -9.94 9.00
C ILE A 62 -0.74 -10.95 7.98
N ASP A 63 -1.88 -11.54 8.31
CA ASP A 63 -2.71 -12.26 7.35
C ASP A 63 -3.82 -11.33 6.87
N VAL A 64 -4.01 -11.26 5.56
CA VAL A 64 -5.00 -10.41 4.91
C VAL A 64 -6.03 -11.29 4.19
N ASP A 65 -7.30 -11.13 4.54
CA ASP A 65 -8.41 -11.72 3.79
C ASP A 65 -8.59 -10.92 2.49
N ARG A 66 -8.34 -11.55 1.34
CA ARG A 66 -8.53 -10.90 0.05
C ARG A 66 -10.00 -10.65 -0.23
N ARG A 67 -10.35 -9.39 -0.52
CA ARG A 67 -11.72 -8.93 -0.86
C ARG A 67 -11.74 -7.95 -2.04
N ASP A 68 -10.84 -8.15 -3.00
CA ASP A 68 -10.60 -7.19 -4.10
C ASP A 68 -11.63 -7.27 -5.23
N THR A 69 -12.27 -8.42 -5.42
CA THR A 69 -13.25 -8.64 -6.49
C THR A 69 -14.62 -8.97 -5.92
N LEU A 70 -15.68 -8.80 -6.73
CA LEU A 70 -17.05 -9.22 -6.34
C LEU A 70 -17.08 -10.70 -5.92
N ALA A 71 -16.37 -11.56 -6.65
CA ALA A 71 -16.27 -12.98 -6.31
C ALA A 71 -15.56 -13.21 -4.96
N ASP A 72 -14.50 -12.45 -4.66
CA ASP A 72 -13.86 -12.52 -3.34
C ASP A 72 -14.80 -12.02 -2.24
N MET A 73 -15.57 -10.96 -2.47
CA MET A 73 -16.53 -10.40 -1.51
C MET A 73 -17.70 -11.36 -1.20
N GLU A 74 -18.17 -12.09 -2.22
CA GLU A 74 -19.26 -13.07 -2.08
C GLU A 74 -18.80 -14.41 -1.49
N SER A 75 -17.48 -14.68 -1.45
CA SER A 75 -16.95 -15.93 -0.92
C SER A 75 -17.07 -16.02 0.62
N GLU A 76 -17.63 -17.11 1.12
CA GLU A 76 -17.65 -17.43 2.54
C GLU A 76 -16.26 -17.80 3.08
N THR A 77 -15.39 -18.35 2.22
CA THR A 77 -14.01 -18.72 2.57
C THR A 77 -13.03 -17.79 1.85
N PRO A 78 -12.47 -16.77 2.54
CA PRO A 78 -11.56 -15.83 1.90
C PRO A 78 -10.24 -16.51 1.53
N VAL A 79 -9.61 -16.02 0.44
CA VAL A 79 -8.21 -16.30 0.16
C VAL A 79 -7.38 -15.47 1.14
N VAL A 80 -6.47 -16.11 1.87
CA VAL A 80 -5.61 -15.45 2.86
C VAL A 80 -4.23 -15.21 2.28
N GLU A 81 -3.79 -13.97 2.30
CA GLU A 81 -2.49 -13.52 1.81
C GLU A 81 -1.60 -13.08 2.99
N ARG A 82 -0.36 -13.58 3.02
CA ARG A 82 0.61 -13.23 4.06
C ARG A 82 1.36 -11.98 3.62
N CYS A 83 1.08 -10.86 4.27
CA CYS A 83 1.59 -9.54 3.89
C CYS A 83 2.42 -8.92 5.01
N THR A 84 3.30 -7.98 4.66
CA THR A 84 4.07 -7.19 5.63
C THR A 84 3.51 -5.78 5.69
N VAL A 85 3.05 -5.33 6.86
CA VAL A 85 2.64 -3.94 7.08
C VAL A 85 3.87 -3.04 7.07
N VAL A 86 3.81 -1.94 6.32
CA VAL A 86 4.89 -0.94 6.23
C VAL A 86 4.46 0.44 6.74
N THR A 87 3.15 0.73 6.78
CA THR A 87 2.58 1.89 7.49
C THR A 87 1.42 1.48 8.38
N ASP A 88 1.27 2.14 9.52
CA ASP A 88 0.08 2.06 10.36
C ASP A 88 -0.29 3.50 10.78
N ASP A 89 -1.31 4.06 10.13
CA ASP A 89 -1.78 5.43 10.37
C ASP A 89 -2.61 5.57 11.65
N ARG A 90 -2.92 4.44 12.31
CA ARG A 90 -3.79 4.31 13.49
C ARG A 90 -5.25 4.72 13.30
N ASP A 91 -5.65 5.07 12.08
CA ASP A 91 -7.02 5.42 11.69
C ASP A 91 -7.75 4.23 11.02
N GLY A 92 -7.07 3.08 10.93
CA GLY A 92 -7.67 1.80 10.54
C GLY A 92 -7.23 1.31 9.16
N TYR A 93 -6.43 2.09 8.43
CA TYR A 93 -5.85 1.70 7.16
C TYR A 93 -4.36 1.39 7.31
N LEU A 94 -3.93 0.35 6.61
CA LEU A 94 -2.54 -0.08 6.58
C LEU A 94 -2.10 -0.14 5.13
N LEU A 95 -0.88 0.30 4.86
CA LEU A 95 -0.18 -0.10 3.66
C LEU A 95 0.59 -1.38 3.96
N ALA A 96 0.34 -2.43 3.19
CA ALA A 96 1.06 -3.68 3.29
C ALA A 96 1.78 -4.02 1.98
N TYR A 97 2.74 -4.94 2.06
CA TYR A 97 3.49 -5.50 0.94
C TYR A 97 3.22 -7.00 0.83
N GLU A 98 2.84 -7.48 -0.34
CA GLU A 98 2.66 -8.91 -0.64
C GLU A 98 3.90 -9.46 -1.38
N PRO A 99 4.78 -10.23 -0.70
CA PRO A 99 6.05 -10.67 -1.28
C PRO A 99 5.89 -11.65 -2.44
N GLN A 100 4.78 -12.39 -2.52
CA GLN A 100 4.54 -13.36 -3.59
C GLN A 100 4.25 -12.69 -4.94
N LYS A 101 3.62 -11.51 -4.91
CA LYS A 101 3.28 -10.72 -6.09
C LYS A 101 4.19 -9.51 -6.28
N GLN A 102 5.00 -9.20 -5.28
CA GLN A 102 5.90 -8.05 -5.25
C GLN A 102 5.17 -6.71 -5.43
N GLU A 103 4.00 -6.57 -4.81
CA GLU A 103 3.16 -5.38 -4.89
C GLU A 103 2.73 -4.90 -3.50
N PHE A 104 2.33 -3.64 -3.42
CA PHE A 104 1.70 -3.04 -2.25
C PHE A 104 0.19 -3.11 -2.35
N LEU A 105 -0.48 -3.16 -1.21
CA LEU A 105 -1.94 -3.18 -1.12
C LEU A 105 -2.44 -2.37 0.07
N LEU A 106 -3.59 -1.72 -0.10
CA LEU A 106 -4.32 -1.13 1.02
C LEU A 106 -5.12 -2.19 1.75
N VAL A 107 -5.02 -2.14 3.07
CA VAL A 107 -5.65 -3.06 3.99
C VAL A 107 -6.46 -2.26 5.00
N TYR A 108 -7.71 -2.65 5.20
CA TYR A 108 -8.57 -2.13 6.24
C TYR A 108 -8.60 -3.08 7.43
N ARG A 109 -8.34 -2.57 8.63
CA ARG A 109 -8.41 -3.34 9.88
C ARG A 109 -9.83 -3.29 10.44
N THR A 110 -10.51 -4.43 10.46
CA THR A 110 -11.88 -4.59 10.96
C THR A 110 -11.93 -5.59 12.12
N GLY A 111 -11.98 -5.07 13.34
CA GLY A 111 -11.86 -5.88 14.55
C GLY A 111 -10.52 -6.61 14.59
N GLU A 112 -10.57 -7.95 14.64
CA GLU A 112 -9.36 -8.81 14.63
C GLU A 112 -8.88 -9.16 13.21
N ARG A 113 -9.62 -8.77 12.16
CA ARG A 113 -9.30 -9.12 10.77
C ARG A 113 -8.69 -7.96 10.00
N CYS A 114 -7.82 -8.31 9.06
CA CYS A 114 -7.29 -7.39 8.07
C CYS A 114 -7.85 -7.81 6.71
N VAL A 115 -8.48 -6.88 5.99
CA VAL A 115 -9.12 -7.16 4.69
C VAL A 115 -8.52 -6.25 3.63
N SER A 116 -8.26 -6.77 2.43
CA SER A 116 -7.86 -5.92 1.30
C SER A 116 -9.07 -5.16 0.73
N ILE A 117 -8.82 -4.01 0.10
CA ILE A 117 -9.89 -3.14 -0.44
C ILE A 117 -9.79 -2.87 -1.95
N GLY A 118 -9.08 -3.73 -2.69
CA GLY A 118 -8.97 -3.62 -4.16
C GLY A 118 -7.97 -2.59 -4.67
N VAL A 119 -7.28 -1.87 -3.79
CA VAL A 119 -6.20 -0.93 -4.17
C VAL A 119 -4.86 -1.63 -4.03
N ARG A 120 -4.18 -1.84 -5.17
CA ARG A 120 -2.89 -2.54 -5.29
C ARG A 120 -1.98 -1.83 -6.29
N GLY A 121 -0.67 -1.90 -6.09
CA GLY A 121 0.32 -1.29 -6.99
C GLY A 121 1.63 -0.95 -6.31
N ASP A 122 2.20 0.20 -6.65
CA ASP A 122 3.40 0.75 -5.99
C ASP A 122 3.08 1.37 -4.62
N ALA A 123 4.11 1.59 -3.81
CA ALA A 123 3.93 2.03 -2.43
C ALA A 123 3.32 3.43 -2.35
N VAL A 124 3.77 4.35 -3.22
CA VAL A 124 3.33 5.75 -3.21
C VAL A 124 1.90 5.87 -3.72
N GLY A 125 1.59 5.24 -4.86
CA GLY A 125 0.26 5.24 -5.44
C GLY A 125 -0.79 4.65 -4.50
N CYS A 126 -0.46 3.55 -3.81
CA CYS A 126 -1.35 2.99 -2.80
C CYS A 126 -1.52 3.92 -1.60
N TYR A 127 -0.43 4.51 -1.08
CA TYR A 127 -0.54 5.42 0.07
C TYR A 127 -1.36 6.68 -0.24
N LEU A 128 -1.17 7.28 -1.42
CA LEU A 128 -1.92 8.47 -1.85
C LEU A 128 -3.41 8.18 -2.15
N ALA A 129 -3.81 6.91 -2.24
CA ALA A 129 -5.20 6.49 -2.41
C ALA A 129 -5.94 6.24 -1.08
N MET A 130 -5.24 6.40 0.07
CA MET A 130 -5.76 6.19 1.43
C MET A 130 -6.68 7.32 1.89
#